data_AF-A0A645IUC7-F1
#
_entry.id   AF-A0A645IUC7-F1
#
_cell.length_a   1.000
_cell.length_b   1.000
_cell.length_c   1.000
_cell.angle_alpha   90.00
_cell.angle_beta   90.00
_cell.angle_gamma   90.00
#
_symmetry.space_group_name_H-M   'P 1'
#
loop_
_entity.id
_entity.type
_entity.pdbx_description
1 polymer ?
#
loop_
_entity_poly.entity_id
_entity_poly.type
_entity_poly.pdbx_seq_one_letter_code
_entity_poly.pdbx_strand_id
1 'polypeptide(L)'
;MAKQILRRNLVLYNTQPHIVVDFFGDHLEQQNETSNSLFRFAYEEIVEIKKTKNLYVFCFPKQLVVIVEKQGFVIGRPEDFVLFLKQKCPRAARKL
;
A
#
# COMPACT_ATOMS: atom_id res chain seq x y z
N MET A 1 -4.66 8.46 12.93
CA MET A 1 -3.44 8.41 12.10
C MET A 1 -3.56 9.22 10.81
N ALA A 2 -4.53 8.97 9.91
CA ALA A 2 -4.66 9.71 8.63
C ALA A 2 -4.73 11.25 8.78
N LYS A 3 -5.48 11.77 9.76
CA LYS A 3 -5.64 13.22 10.00
C LYS A 3 -4.36 13.92 10.48
N GLN A 4 -3.47 13.19 11.16
CA GLN A 4 -2.18 13.68 11.65
C GLN A 4 -1.14 13.75 10.51
N ILE A 5 -1.11 12.75 9.64
CA ILE A 5 -0.26 12.73 8.45
C ILE A 5 -0.65 13.88 7.50
N LEU A 6 -1.96 14.10 7.28
CA LEU A 6 -2.46 15.21 6.48
C LEU A 6 -2.07 16.58 7.07
N ARG A 7 -2.27 16.79 8.39
CA ARG A 7 -1.87 18.04 9.05
C ARG A 7 -0.37 18.30 8.96
N ARG A 8 0.45 17.27 9.17
CA ARG A 8 1.92 17.40 9.10
C ARG A 8 2.38 17.76 7.68
N ASN A 9 1.81 17.13 6.65
CA ASN A 9 2.18 17.41 5.26
C ASN A 9 1.70 18.79 4.76
N LEU A 10 0.52 19.24 5.18
CA LEU A 10 0.06 20.60 4.89
C LEU A 10 0.99 21.66 5.49
N VAL A 11 1.49 21.42 6.71
CA VAL A 11 2.43 22.34 7.39
C VAL A 11 3.81 22.34 6.74
N LEU A 12 4.32 21.19 6.29
CA LEU A 12 5.69 21.06 5.78
C LEU A 12 5.81 21.32 4.28
N TYR A 13 4.78 21.00 3.49
CA TYR A 13 4.88 20.94 2.03
C TYR A 13 3.71 21.61 1.30
N ASN A 14 2.74 22.17 2.04
CA ASN A 14 1.56 22.86 1.52
C ASN A 14 0.75 22.09 0.45
N THR A 15 0.84 20.76 0.46
CA THR A 15 0.18 19.88 -0.51
C THR A 15 -0.29 18.58 0.13
N GLN A 16 -1.23 17.90 -0.51
CA GLN A 16 -1.60 16.54 -0.13
C GLN A 16 -0.46 15.58 -0.52
N PRO A 17 -0.11 14.62 0.34
CA PRO A 17 0.95 13.67 0.03
C PRO A 17 0.57 12.84 -1.20
N HIS A 18 1.39 12.92 -2.24
CA HIS A 18 1.27 12.02 -3.38
C HIS A 18 2.07 10.75 -3.06
N ILE A 19 1.35 9.65 -2.79
CA ILE A 19 1.93 8.36 -2.42
C ILE A 19 1.71 7.40 -3.56
N VAL A 20 2.80 6.90 -4.13
CA VAL A 20 2.79 5.85 -5.15
C VAL A 20 3.20 4.53 -4.49
N VAL A 21 2.52 3.45 -4.87
CA VAL A 21 2.84 2.11 -4.39
C VAL A 21 3.10 1.21 -5.58
N ASP A 22 4.32 0.69 -5.66
CA ASP A 22 4.77 -0.19 -6.71
C ASP A 22 4.89 -1.63 -6.20
N PHE A 23 4.43 -2.59 -7.00
CA PHE A 23 4.45 -4.01 -6.68
C PHE A 23 5.44 -4.73 -7.59
N PHE A 24 6.54 -5.20 -7.02
CA PHE A 24 7.59 -5.93 -7.73
C PHE A 24 7.46 -7.44 -7.53
N GLY A 25 8.37 -8.21 -8.12
CA GLY A 25 8.33 -9.67 -8.04
C GLY A 25 8.51 -10.21 -6.61
N ASP A 26 9.24 -9.50 -5.75
CA ASP A 26 9.70 -9.97 -4.44
C ASP A 26 9.33 -9.02 -3.29
N HIS A 27 9.03 -7.76 -3.59
CA HIS A 27 8.68 -6.74 -2.59
C HIS A 27 7.67 -5.73 -3.13
N LEU A 28 7.12 -4.91 -2.25
CA LEU A 28 6.43 -3.69 -2.63
C LEU A 28 7.18 -2.46 -2.11
N GLU A 29 7.08 -1.38 -2.85
CA GLU A 29 7.64 -0.08 -2.49
C GLU A 29 6.52 0.93 -2.28
N GLN A 30 6.63 1.74 -1.23
CA GLN A 30 5.81 2.91 -1.03
C GLN A 30 6.71 4.15 -1.13
N GLN A 31 6.48 4.96 -2.15
CA GLN A 31 7.16 6.24 -2.32
C GLN A 31 6.21 7.37 -1.95
N ASN A 32 6.65 8.25 -1.05
CA ASN A 32 6.01 9.54 -0.84
C ASN A 32 6.78 10.56 -1.67
N GLU A 33 6.21 10.98 -2.80
CA GLU A 33 6.86 11.92 -3.73
C GLU A 33 7.02 13.31 -3.11
N THR A 34 6.17 13.67 -2.14
CA THR A 34 6.23 14.96 -1.46
C THR A 34 7.42 15.06 -0.51
N SER A 35 7.75 13.99 0.21
CA SER A 35 8.90 13.96 1.14
C SER A 35 10.12 13.22 0.59
N ASN A 36 10.05 12.72 -0.64
CA ASN A 36 11.03 11.84 -1.27
C ASN A 36 11.45 10.63 -0.41
N SER A 37 10.54 10.14 0.43
CA SER A 37 10.82 9.00 1.30
C SER A 37 10.36 7.71 0.64
N LEU A 38 11.23 6.71 0.62
CA LEU A 38 10.97 5.38 0.06
C LEU A 38 10.93 4.35 1.19
N PHE A 39 9.88 3.53 1.21
CA PHE A 39 9.76 2.38 2.11
C PHE A 39 9.64 1.11 1.29
N ARG A 40 10.43 0.10 1.66
CA ARG A 40 10.38 -1.23 1.04
C ARG A 40 9.81 -2.22 2.04
N PHE A 41 8.93 -3.08 1.57
CA PHE A 41 8.32 -4.12 2.38
C PHE A 41 8.34 -5.45 1.65
N ALA A 42 8.80 -6.50 2.32
CA ALA A 42 8.73 -7.85 1.77
C ALA A 42 7.29 -8.39 1.91
N TYR A 43 6.85 -9.20 0.95
CA TYR A 43 5.49 -9.76 0.99
C TYR A 43 5.28 -10.69 2.18
N GLU A 44 6.35 -11.34 2.64
CA GLU A 44 6.37 -12.22 3.81
C GLU A 44 6.09 -11.48 5.13
N GLU A 45 6.34 -10.18 5.16
CA GLU A 45 6.07 -9.33 6.32
C GLU A 45 4.59 -8.93 6.41
N ILE A 46 3.79 -9.16 5.37
CA ILE A 46 2.36 -8.83 5.38
C ILE A 46 1.64 -9.83 6.28
N VAL A 47 1.10 -9.34 7.40
CA VAL A 47 0.40 -10.17 8.38
C VAL A 47 -1.08 -10.34 8.05
N GLU A 48 -1.67 -9.36 7.38
CA GLU A 48 -3.10 -9.35 7.02
C GLU A 48 -3.33 -8.47 5.80
N ILE A 49 -4.24 -8.90 4.91
CA ILE A 49 -4.76 -8.05 3.84
C ILE A 49 -6.26 -7.87 4.05
N LYS A 50 -6.69 -6.62 4.23
CA LYS A 50 -8.11 -6.26 4.28
C LYS A 50 -8.55 -5.69 2.94
N LYS A 51 -9.71 -6.16 2.50
CA LYS A 51 -10.38 -5.68 1.28
C LYS A 51 -11.62 -4.92 1.71
N THR A 52 -11.74 -3.66 1.29
CA THR A 52 -12.99 -2.90 1.40
C THR A 52 -13.62 -2.77 0.02
N LYS A 53 -14.68 -1.96 -0.13
CA LYS A 53 -15.28 -1.68 -1.45
C LYS A 53 -14.23 -1.11 -2.41
N ASN A 54 -13.50 -0.08 -1.96
CA ASN A 54 -12.62 0.73 -2.83
C ASN A 54 -11.12 0.54 -2.55
N LEU A 55 -10.74 -0.12 -1.45
CA LEU A 55 -9.34 -0.17 -1.01
C LEU A 55 -8.84 -1.61 -0.79
N TYR A 56 -7.55 -1.79 -1.00
CA TYR A 56 -6.74 -2.84 -0.37
C TYR A 56 -5.92 -2.22 0.76
N VAL A 57 -5.85 -2.92 1.89
CA VAL A 57 -5.13 -2.47 3.08
C VAL A 57 -4.18 -3.60 3.49
N PHE A 58 -2.88 -3.33 3.39
CA PHE A 58 -1.81 -4.27 3.76
C PHE A 58 -1.32 -3.92 5.16
N CYS A 59 -1.49 -4.85 6.10
CA CYS A 59 -1.04 -4.68 7.46
C CYS A 59 0.33 -5.35 7.65
N PHE A 60 1.24 -4.64 8.29
CA PHE A 60 2.57 -5.10 8.68
C PHE A 60 2.70 -5.12 10.22
N PRO A 61 3.73 -5.76 10.78
CA PRO A 61 4.04 -5.66 12.20
C PRO A 61 4.19 -4.20 12.65
N LYS A 62 3.99 -3.95 13.96
CA LYS A 62 4.14 -2.62 14.59
C LYS A 62 3.17 -1.54 14.05
N GLN A 63 1.97 -1.94 13.63
CA GLN A 63 0.89 -1.04 13.19
C GLN A 63 1.19 -0.24 11.90
N LEU A 64 2.15 -0.70 11.09
CA LEU A 64 2.37 -0.11 9.77
C LEU A 64 1.32 -0.62 8.79
N VAL A 65 0.79 0.29 7.97
CA VAL A 65 -0.29 -0.01 7.02
C VAL A 65 -0.03 0.70 5.70
N VAL A 66 -0.10 -0.05 4.60
CA VAL A 66 -0.12 0.48 3.23
C VAL A 66 -1.55 0.39 2.71
N ILE A 67 -2.08 1.49 2.18
CA ILE A 67 -3.45 1.58 1.65
C ILE A 67 -3.37 1.89 0.17
N VAL A 68 -4.05 1.08 -0.65
CA VAL A 68 -4.05 1.22 -2.10
C VAL A 68 -5.48 1.28 -2.60
N GLU A 69 -5.76 2.23 -3.49
CA GLU A 69 -7.05 2.37 -4.15
C GLU A 69 -7.21 1.38 -5.30
N LYS A 70 -8.35 0.68 -5.34
CA LYS A 70 -8.61 -0.32 -6.38
C LYS A 70 -8.76 0.25 -7.78
N GLN A 71 -9.08 1.54 -7.89
CA GLN A 71 -9.21 2.23 -9.18
C GLN A 71 -7.97 3.09 -9.49
N GLY A 72 -6.97 3.10 -8.59
CA GLY A 72 -5.74 3.87 -8.75
C GLY A 72 -4.63 3.14 -9.51
N PHE A 73 -4.92 1.97 -10.10
CA PHE A 73 -3.92 1.24 -10.90
C PHE A 73 -3.62 2.00 -12.18
N VAL A 74 -2.36 2.40 -12.33
CA VAL A 74 -1.85 3.05 -13.56
C VAL A 74 -1.32 1.98 -14.54
N ILE A 75 -0.83 0.85 -14.01
CA ILE A 75 -0.25 -0.25 -14.78
C ILE A 75 -0.79 -1.58 -14.25
N GLY A 76 -1.10 -2.49 -15.16
CA GLY A 76 -1.69 -3.80 -14.85
C GLY A 76 -3.21 -3.78 -14.74
N ARG A 77 -3.80 -4.95 -14.47
CA ARG A 77 -5.26 -5.11 -14.34
C ARG A 77 -5.63 -5.47 -12.89
N PRO A 78 -6.71 -4.90 -12.32
CA PRO A 78 -7.15 -5.23 -10.97
C PRO A 78 -7.46 -6.71 -10.76
N GLU A 79 -7.90 -7.43 -11.80
CA GLU A 79 -8.22 -8.85 -11.75
C GLU A 79 -6.95 -9.69 -11.52
N ASP A 80 -5.87 -9.35 -12.23
CA ASP A 80 -4.58 -10.02 -12.13
C ASP A 80 -3.90 -9.73 -10.78
N PHE A 81 -4.19 -8.58 -10.18
CA PHE A 81 -3.62 -8.17 -8.91
C PHE A 81 -4.06 -9.08 -7.74
N VAL A 82 -5.31 -9.55 -7.71
CA VAL A 82 -5.76 -10.46 -6.65
C VAL A 82 -5.06 -11.80 -6.74
N LEU A 83 -4.86 -12.33 -7.95
CA LEU A 83 -4.12 -13.56 -8.19
C LEU A 83 -2.66 -13.40 -7.75
N PHE A 84 -2.04 -12.28 -8.12
CA PHE A 84 -0.70 -11.91 -7.67
C PHE A 84 -0.59 -11.91 -6.14
N LEU A 85 -1.51 -11.26 -5.42
CA LEU A 85 -1.51 -11.24 -3.96
C LEU A 85 -1.68 -12.64 -3.35
N LYS A 86 -2.52 -13.50 -3.95
CA LYS A 86 -2.68 -14.89 -3.49
C LYS A 86 -1.39 -15.71 -3.67
N GLN A 87 -0.63 -15.43 -4.73
CA GLN A 87 0.65 -16.09 -4.98
C GLN A 87 1.75 -15.59 -4.04
N LYS A 88 1.87 -14.27 -3.86
CA LYS A 88 2.96 -13.65 -3.08
C LYS A 88 2.72 -13.66 -1.57
N CYS A 89 1.46 -13.56 -1.16
CA CYS A 89 1.07 -13.47 0.25
C CYS A 89 0.14 -14.62 0.64
N PRO A 90 0.49 -15.90 0.45
CA PRO A 90 -0.46 -17.01 0.55
C PRO A 90 -1.13 -17.13 1.93
N ARG A 91 -0.43 -16.71 3.00
CA ARG A 91 -0.98 -16.69 4.36
C ARG A 91 -1.97 -15.53 4.56
N ALA A 92 -1.58 -14.32 4.19
CA ALA A 92 -2.37 -13.11 4.41
C ALA A 92 -3.54 -12.95 3.42
N ALA A 93 -3.41 -13.50 2.20
CA ALA A 93 -4.39 -13.39 1.13
C ALA A 93 -5.46 -14.50 1.13
N ARG A 94 -5.47 -15.37 2.16
CA ARG A 94 -6.39 -16.53 2.20
C ARG A 94 -7.88 -16.15 2.12
N LYS A 95 -8.24 -14.92 2.49
CA LYS A 95 -9.62 -14.43 2.55
C LYS A 95 -9.95 -13.34 1.49
N LEU A 96 -9.08 -13.15 0.48
CA LEU A 96 -9.19 -12.09 -0.54
C LEU A 96 -10.14 -12.40 -1.72
#